data_AF-A0A6N2K0G8-F1
#
_entry.id   AF-A0A6N2K0G8-F1
#
_cell.length_a   1.000
_cell.length_b   1.000
_cell.length_c   1.000
_cell.angle_alpha   90.00
_cell.angle_beta   90.00
_cell.angle_gamma   90.00
#
_symmetry.space_group_name_H-M   'P 1'
#
loop_
_entity.id
_entity.type
_entity.pdbx_description
1 polymer ?
#
loop_
_entity_poly.entity_id
_entity_poly.type
_entity_poly.pdbx_seq_one_letter_code
_entity_poly.pdbx_strand_id
1 'polypeptide(L)'
;MAAGNLEKLKVEQCKVYLRKNKLRLTGKKDILIQRIKEHQEILSGGGEKKYPISSFVLDCKGDACKGDIVMFVQNVYEKYNIASRSAIGPPIGTRMVAGQIVHESYGAAKQQHTFTIEVLWSKGENPLPPLHPLLIKGRNVYRMKTLRQRWEDEGERRRILLEKHSRGSLARSNRETRIQEKEKRKMLRVERKRQTRVTLS
;
A
#
# COMPACT_ATOMS: atom_id res chain seq x y z
N MET A 1 24.94 -6.79 17.39
CA MET A 1 26.06 -7.18 16.50
C MET A 1 26.63 -5.91 15.88
N ALA A 2 27.93 -5.71 15.93
CA ALA A 2 28.58 -4.53 15.33
C ALA A 2 28.45 -4.55 13.79
N ALA A 3 28.34 -3.37 13.17
CA ALA A 3 28.11 -3.20 11.73
C ALA A 3 29.15 -3.95 10.85
N GLY A 4 30.40 -4.07 11.30
CA GLY A 4 31.47 -4.76 10.58
C GLY A 4 31.31 -6.30 10.49
N ASN A 5 30.42 -6.91 11.27
CA ASN A 5 30.18 -8.36 11.22
C ASN A 5 29.11 -8.75 10.19
N LEU A 6 28.26 -7.80 9.76
CA LEU A 6 27.18 -8.03 8.79
C LEU A 6 27.69 -8.21 7.36
N GLU A 7 28.80 -7.58 7.00
CA GLU A 7 29.36 -7.62 5.63
C GLU A 7 29.99 -8.97 5.30
N LYS A 8 30.43 -9.68 6.34
CA LYS A 8 30.99 -11.04 6.27
C LYS A 8 29.91 -12.12 6.12
N LEU A 9 28.62 -11.80 6.30
CA LEU A 9 27.55 -12.79 6.21
C LEU A 9 27.45 -13.39 4.80
N LYS A 10 27.22 -14.70 4.74
CA LYS A 10 26.82 -15.38 3.52
C LYS A 10 25.35 -15.08 3.20
N VAL A 11 24.95 -15.20 1.94
CA VAL A 11 23.57 -14.99 1.48
C VAL A 11 22.57 -15.83 2.28
N GLU A 12 22.90 -17.09 2.56
CA GLU A 12 22.04 -17.98 3.32
C GLU A 12 21.83 -17.53 4.77
N GLN A 13 22.88 -17.02 5.43
CA GLN A 13 22.75 -16.44 6.77
C GLN A 13 21.86 -15.18 6.76
N CYS A 14 21.97 -14.36 5.71
CA CYS A 14 21.09 -13.21 5.53
C CYS A 14 19.63 -13.65 5.39
N LYS A 15 19.35 -14.66 4.56
CA LYS A 15 18.00 -15.22 4.38
C LYS A 15 17.44 -15.83 5.66
N VAL A 16 18.27 -16.49 6.48
CA VAL A 16 17.85 -17.02 7.79
C VAL A 16 17.36 -15.89 8.70
N TYR A 17 18.14 -14.81 8.82
CA TYR A 17 17.73 -13.64 9.61
C TYR A 17 16.42 -13.03 9.07
N LEU A 18 16.35 -12.78 7.77
CA LEU A 18 15.18 -12.15 7.15
C LEU A 18 13.92 -13.02 7.30
N ARG A 19 14.04 -14.34 7.15
CA ARG A 19 12.93 -15.28 7.32
C ARG A 19 12.42 -15.29 8.76
N LYS A 20 13.33 -15.32 9.74
CA LYS A 20 12.99 -15.27 11.17
C LYS A 20 12.19 -14.01 11.52
N ASN A 21 12.49 -12.88 10.85
CA ASN A 21 11.83 -11.59 11.05
C ASN A 21 10.68 -11.33 10.05
N LYS A 22 10.28 -12.32 9.25
CA LYS A 22 9.20 -12.21 8.23
C LYS A 22 9.44 -11.09 7.21
N LEU A 23 10.70 -10.83 6.89
CA LEU A 23 11.14 -9.84 5.91
C LEU A 23 11.33 -10.46 4.53
N ARG A 24 11.33 -9.60 3.50
CA ARG A 24 11.48 -10.02 2.11
C ARG A 24 12.87 -10.63 1.84
N LEU A 25 12.87 -11.81 1.21
CA LEU A 25 14.08 -12.62 0.95
C LEU A 25 14.73 -12.37 -0.42
N THR A 26 14.16 -11.52 -1.25
CA THR A 26 14.62 -11.28 -2.63
C THR A 26 15.70 -10.21 -2.68
N GLY A 27 16.58 -10.31 -3.69
CA GLY A 27 17.65 -9.35 -3.96
C GLY A 27 19.01 -10.02 -3.96
N LYS A 28 20.03 -9.27 -4.41
CA LYS A 28 21.44 -9.65 -4.30
C LYS A 28 21.92 -9.49 -2.84
N LYS A 29 23.10 -10.02 -2.52
CA LYS A 29 23.66 -10.08 -1.15
C LYS A 29 23.65 -8.71 -0.46
N ASP A 30 24.11 -7.68 -1.16
CA ASP A 30 24.12 -6.27 -0.75
C ASP A 30 22.73 -5.79 -0.31
N ILE A 31 21.69 -6.05 -1.10
CA ILE A 31 20.30 -5.68 -0.77
C ILE A 31 19.83 -6.39 0.50
N LEU A 32 20.17 -7.68 0.67
CA LEU A 32 19.81 -8.43 1.87
C LEU A 32 20.51 -7.88 3.11
N ILE A 33 21.81 -7.58 3.02
CA ILE A 33 22.59 -6.97 4.12
C ILE A 33 22.03 -5.59 4.46
N GLN A 34 21.75 -4.75 3.46
CA GLN A 34 21.20 -3.42 3.67
C GLN A 34 19.86 -3.48 4.41
N ARG A 35 18.97 -4.40 4.01
CA ARG A 35 17.69 -4.64 4.69
C ARG A 35 17.88 -5.09 6.14
N ILE A 36 18.89 -5.91 6.43
CA ILE A 36 19.21 -6.33 7.80
C ILE A 36 19.71 -5.14 8.62
N LYS A 37 20.63 -4.32 8.06
CA LYS A 37 21.16 -3.11 8.70
C LYS A 37 20.01 -2.16 9.05
N GLU A 38 19.14 -1.86 8.08
CA GLU A 38 17.99 -0.98 8.26
C GLU A 38 17.00 -1.52 9.29
N HIS A 39 16.67 -2.82 9.24
CA HIS A 39 15.80 -3.44 10.22
C HIS A 39 16.36 -3.34 11.65
N GLN A 40 17.65 -3.58 11.82
CA GLN A 40 18.32 -3.46 13.13
C GLN A 40 18.35 -2.02 13.64
N GLU A 41 18.61 -1.06 12.76
CA GLU A 41 18.59 0.38 13.07
C GLU A 41 17.20 0.83 13.52
N ILE A 42 16.15 0.39 12.83
CA ILE A 42 14.78 0.72 13.23
C ILE A 42 14.45 0.08 14.58
N LEU A 43 14.78 -1.20 14.78
CA LEU A 43 14.51 -1.92 16.03
C LEU A 43 15.22 -1.31 17.24
N SER A 44 16.39 -0.70 17.07
CA SER A 44 17.09 0.02 18.15
C SER A 44 16.52 1.42 18.42
N GLY A 45 15.36 1.75 17.84
CA GLY A 45 14.67 3.03 17.99
C GLY A 45 15.12 4.10 16.99
N GLY A 46 15.95 3.74 16.00
CA GLY A 46 16.42 4.66 14.96
C GLY A 46 15.31 5.12 14.00
N GLY A 47 14.23 4.36 13.88
CA GLY A 47 13.13 4.68 12.95
C GLY A 47 12.51 6.05 13.20
N GLU A 48 12.14 6.35 14.44
CA GLU A 48 11.56 7.65 14.80
C GLU A 48 12.59 8.79 14.82
N LYS A 49 13.87 8.47 15.06
CA LYS A 49 14.94 9.47 14.97
C LYS A 49 15.16 9.91 13.52
N LYS A 50 15.12 8.94 12.59
CA LYS A 50 15.31 9.18 11.16
C LYS A 50 14.06 9.79 10.51
N TYR A 51 12.87 9.38 10.96
CA TYR A 51 11.58 9.83 10.45
C TYR A 51 10.72 10.38 11.60
N PRO A 52 11.08 11.52 12.20
CA PRO A 52 10.35 12.07 13.34
C PRO A 52 8.98 12.61 12.92
N ILE A 53 8.00 12.57 13.82
CA ILE A 53 6.62 13.06 13.57
C ILE A 53 6.63 14.49 13.01
N SER A 54 7.52 15.35 13.52
CA SER A 54 7.67 16.75 13.10
C SER A 54 8.09 16.95 11.64
N SER A 55 8.66 15.93 10.99
CA SER A 55 9.06 16.00 9.58
C SER A 55 7.89 15.80 8.60
N PHE A 56 6.76 15.28 9.07
CA PHE A 56 5.56 15.05 8.26
C PHE A 56 4.70 16.30 8.23
N VAL A 57 5.05 17.25 7.36
CA VAL A 57 4.48 18.61 7.36
C VAL A 57 3.50 18.89 6.24
N LEU A 58 3.42 18.03 5.20
CA LEU A 58 2.59 18.26 4.02
C LEU A 58 1.39 17.31 3.99
N ASP A 59 0.18 17.84 3.85
CA ASP A 59 -1.01 17.02 3.60
C ASP A 59 -0.91 16.39 2.20
N CYS A 60 -1.18 15.08 2.12
CA CYS A 60 -1.20 14.34 0.86
C CYS A 60 -2.44 13.44 0.73
N LYS A 61 -3.52 13.77 1.45
CA LYS A 61 -4.81 13.08 1.33
C LYS A 61 -5.28 13.12 -0.14
N GLY A 62 -5.48 11.95 -0.73
CA GLY A 62 -5.83 11.79 -2.16
C GLY A 62 -4.63 11.72 -3.10
N ASP A 63 -3.52 12.38 -2.76
CA ASP A 63 -2.40 12.63 -3.67
C ASP A 63 -1.08 11.98 -3.26
N ALA A 64 -1.10 11.05 -2.30
CA ALA A 64 0.07 10.22 -2.01
C ALA A 64 0.46 9.35 -3.22
N CYS A 65 1.74 9.24 -3.53
CA CYS A 65 2.28 8.49 -4.67
C CYS A 65 3.51 7.66 -4.29
N LYS A 66 3.98 6.82 -5.22
CA LYS A 66 5.21 6.05 -5.04
C LYS A 66 6.36 6.95 -4.62
N GLY A 67 7.17 6.48 -3.67
CA GLY A 67 8.32 7.20 -3.11
C GLY A 67 7.97 8.08 -1.91
N ASP A 68 6.71 8.47 -1.73
CA ASP A 68 6.32 9.27 -0.56
C ASP A 68 6.62 8.52 0.73
N ILE A 69 7.28 9.20 1.66
CA ILE A 69 7.36 8.80 3.07
C ILE A 69 6.16 9.42 3.76
N VAL A 70 5.17 8.58 4.07
CA VAL A 70 3.86 9.00 4.59
C VAL A 70 3.71 8.62 6.06
N MET A 71 2.93 9.42 6.78
CA MET A 71 2.44 9.14 8.11
C MET A 71 0.92 9.22 8.10
N PHE A 72 0.27 8.17 8.57
CA PHE A 72 -1.20 8.12 8.66
C PHE A 72 -1.65 7.38 9.91
N VAL A 73 -2.87 7.68 10.33
CA VAL A 73 -3.54 6.97 11.41
C VAL A 73 -4.46 5.92 10.80
N GLN A 74 -4.51 4.74 11.41
CA GLN A 74 -5.37 3.63 11.00
C GLN A 74 -6.15 3.08 12.19
N ASN A 75 -7.44 2.79 11.97
CA ASN A 75 -8.26 2.06 12.93
C ASN A 75 -7.82 0.60 13.01
N VAL A 76 -7.74 0.09 14.24
CA VAL A 76 -7.38 -1.29 14.55
C VAL A 76 -8.62 -2.03 15.00
N TYR A 77 -8.80 -3.24 14.48
CA TYR A 77 -9.95 -4.08 14.78
C TYR A 77 -9.44 -5.41 15.30
N GLU A 78 -10.05 -5.94 16.37
CA GLU A 78 -9.65 -7.18 17.01
C GLU A 78 -9.81 -8.39 16.08
N LYS A 79 -10.93 -8.44 15.36
CA LYS A 79 -11.29 -9.55 14.48
C LYS A 79 -11.60 -9.01 13.09
N TYR A 80 -10.75 -9.35 12.13
CA TYR A 80 -11.03 -9.14 10.72
C TYR A 80 -11.58 -10.44 10.13
N ASN A 81 -12.84 -10.42 9.69
CA ASN A 81 -13.43 -11.58 9.05
C ASN A 81 -12.91 -11.65 7.60
N ILE A 82 -12.15 -12.70 7.33
CA ILE A 82 -11.54 -12.94 6.02
C ILE A 82 -12.61 -13.17 4.94
N ALA A 83 -13.70 -13.87 5.29
CA ALA A 83 -14.78 -14.19 4.37
C ALA A 83 -15.59 -12.96 3.95
N SER A 84 -16.02 -12.13 4.92
CA SER A 84 -16.75 -10.89 4.62
C SER A 84 -15.82 -9.74 4.19
N ARG A 85 -14.50 -9.90 4.35
CA ARG A 85 -13.49 -8.85 4.13
C ARG A 85 -13.84 -7.55 4.87
N SER A 86 -14.38 -7.69 6.07
CA SER A 86 -14.82 -6.60 6.93
C SER A 86 -14.36 -6.83 8.36
N ALA A 87 -14.20 -5.74 9.10
CA ALA A 87 -14.08 -5.84 10.55
C ALA A 87 -15.38 -6.38 11.14
N ILE A 88 -15.27 -7.17 12.21
CA ILE A 88 -16.39 -7.49 13.10
C ILE A 88 -16.28 -6.56 14.30
N GLY A 89 -17.32 -5.74 14.52
CA GLY A 89 -17.39 -4.84 15.67
C GLY A 89 -16.67 -3.49 15.48
N PRO A 90 -16.74 -2.62 16.52
CA PRO A 90 -16.08 -1.32 16.51
C PRO A 90 -14.55 -1.48 16.51
N PRO A 91 -13.79 -0.43 16.11
CA PRO A 91 -12.36 -0.41 16.30
C PRO A 91 -12.01 -0.57 17.79
N ILE A 92 -10.98 -1.38 18.08
CA ILE A 92 -10.40 -1.49 19.43
C ILE A 92 -9.40 -0.38 19.75
N GLY A 93 -9.00 0.39 18.75
CA GLY A 93 -8.09 1.51 18.92
C GLY A 93 -7.61 2.07 17.59
N THR A 94 -6.57 2.88 17.67
CA THR A 94 -5.87 3.41 16.49
C THR A 94 -4.38 3.14 16.59
N ARG A 95 -3.74 3.04 15.43
CA ARG A 95 -2.28 3.04 15.31
C ARG A 95 -1.84 4.13 14.36
N MET A 96 -0.73 4.75 14.66
CA MET A 96 0.01 5.60 13.75
C MET A 96 1.03 4.75 13.00
N VAL A 97 1.16 4.99 11.70
CA VAL A 97 2.10 4.29 10.84
C VAL A 97 2.88 5.33 10.04
N ALA A 98 4.21 5.28 10.14
CA ALA A 98 5.09 5.90 9.17
C ALA A 98 5.62 4.83 8.22
N GLY A 99 5.62 5.10 6.93
CA GLY A 99 6.06 4.13 5.94
C GLY A 99 6.33 4.76 4.58
N GLN A 100 7.13 4.07 3.77
CA GLN A 100 7.40 4.48 2.40
C GLN A 100 6.45 3.77 1.44
N ILE A 101 5.84 4.52 0.53
CA ILE A 101 5.03 3.93 -0.55
C ILE A 101 5.98 3.34 -1.59
N VAL A 102 6.15 2.02 -1.59
CA VAL A 102 7.04 1.33 -2.53
C VAL A 102 6.33 0.95 -3.84
N HIS A 103 5.01 0.79 -3.79
CA HIS A 103 4.20 0.46 -4.95
C HIS A 103 2.75 0.86 -4.76
N GLU A 104 2.06 1.09 -5.87
CA GLU A 104 0.66 1.48 -5.94
C GLU A 104 0.04 0.96 -7.23
N SER A 105 -1.22 0.54 -7.14
CA SER A 105 -1.91 -0.06 -8.27
C SER A 105 -3.37 0.36 -8.32
N TYR A 106 -3.91 0.46 -9.54
CA TYR A 106 -5.33 0.65 -9.79
C TYR A 106 -5.92 -0.68 -10.24
N GLY A 107 -6.64 -1.37 -9.34
CA GLY A 107 -7.22 -2.67 -9.66
C GLY A 107 -8.20 -2.59 -10.84
N ALA A 108 -7.82 -3.18 -11.98
CA ALA A 108 -8.53 -3.04 -13.25
C ALA A 108 -10.02 -3.44 -13.18
N ALA A 109 -10.40 -4.44 -12.38
CA ALA A 109 -11.79 -4.89 -12.29
C ALA A 109 -12.69 -4.03 -11.38
N LYS A 110 -12.14 -3.47 -10.29
CA LYS A 110 -12.93 -2.85 -9.20
C LYS A 110 -12.54 -1.40 -8.88
N GLN A 111 -11.65 -0.78 -9.67
CA GLN A 111 -11.08 0.56 -9.40
C GLN A 111 -10.57 0.71 -7.96
N GLN A 112 -10.03 -0.37 -7.39
CA GLN A 112 -9.49 -0.33 -6.04
C GLN A 112 -8.06 0.17 -6.14
N HIS A 113 -7.86 1.44 -5.77
CA HIS A 113 -6.51 1.97 -5.58
C HIS A 113 -5.92 1.35 -4.31
N THR A 114 -4.79 0.66 -4.44
CA THR A 114 -4.05 0.06 -3.33
C THR A 114 -2.62 0.56 -3.32
N PHE A 115 -2.06 0.62 -2.12
CA PHE A 115 -0.67 0.90 -1.85
C PHE A 115 -0.03 -0.32 -1.19
N THR A 116 1.21 -0.58 -1.54
CA THR A 116 2.14 -1.36 -0.74
C THR A 116 3.04 -0.35 -0.04
N ILE A 117 2.93 -0.30 1.29
CA ILE A 117 3.70 0.58 2.15
C ILE A 117 4.68 -0.27 2.94
N GLU A 118 5.98 0.01 2.82
CA GLU A 118 6.97 -0.60 3.69
C GLU A 118 7.00 0.18 5.01
N VAL A 119 6.65 -0.48 6.12
CA VAL A 119 6.52 0.16 7.43
C VAL A 119 7.89 0.58 7.96
N LEU A 120 8.08 1.86 8.26
CA LEU A 120 9.30 2.38 8.87
C LEU A 120 9.20 2.33 10.39
N TRP A 121 8.06 2.73 10.96
CA TRP A 121 7.73 2.53 12.36
C TRP A 121 6.21 2.63 12.57
N SER A 122 5.72 2.09 13.68
CA SER A 122 4.31 2.16 14.04
C SER A 122 4.13 2.25 15.56
N LYS A 123 3.13 3.02 16.01
CA LYS A 123 2.80 3.24 17.42
C LYS A 123 1.30 3.13 17.66
N GLY A 124 0.91 2.83 18.90
CA GLY A 124 -0.49 2.67 19.31
C GLY A 124 -0.92 1.20 19.33
N GLU A 125 -2.19 0.95 19.05
CA GLU A 125 -2.80 -0.36 19.20
C GLU A 125 -2.25 -1.38 18.19
N ASN A 126 -1.75 -2.53 18.66
CA ASN A 126 -1.16 -3.59 17.84
C ASN A 126 -0.20 -3.06 16.74
N PRO A 127 0.94 -2.44 17.10
CA PRO A 127 1.81 -1.77 16.14
C PRO A 127 2.34 -2.75 15.08
N LEU A 128 2.54 -2.25 13.86
CA LEU A 128 3.08 -3.05 12.77
C LEU A 128 4.60 -3.26 12.92
N PRO A 129 5.13 -4.45 12.59
CA PRO A 129 6.58 -4.69 12.61
C PRO A 129 7.33 -3.79 11.61
N PRO A 130 8.56 -3.38 11.93
CA PRO A 130 9.46 -2.71 10.98
C PRO A 130 9.67 -3.47 9.68
N LEU A 131 9.76 -2.73 8.58
CA LEU A 131 9.92 -3.19 7.20
C LEU A 131 8.87 -4.22 6.75
N HIS A 132 7.74 -4.30 7.46
CA HIS A 132 6.61 -5.12 7.05
C HIS A 132 5.94 -4.50 5.82
N PRO A 133 5.72 -5.25 4.73
CA PRO A 133 4.99 -4.76 3.57
C PRO A 133 3.48 -4.74 3.86
N LEU A 134 2.93 -3.55 4.10
CA LEU A 134 1.51 -3.33 4.33
C LEU A 134 0.78 -3.08 3.01
N LEU A 135 -0.03 -4.03 2.58
CA LEU A 135 -0.98 -3.83 1.47
C LEU A 135 -2.28 -3.19 1.98
N ILE A 136 -2.55 -1.95 1.58
CA ILE A 136 -3.68 -1.15 2.08
C ILE A 136 -4.41 -0.43 0.94
N LYS A 137 -5.73 -0.29 1.06
CA LYS A 137 -6.53 0.48 0.09
C LYS A 137 -6.30 1.97 0.30
N GLY A 138 -6.20 2.76 -0.77
CA GLY A 138 -5.97 4.20 -0.67
C GLY A 138 -7.03 4.92 0.17
N ARG A 139 -8.31 4.55 0.03
CA ARG A 139 -9.40 5.06 0.89
C ARG A 139 -9.23 4.79 2.39
N ASN A 140 -8.45 3.77 2.77
CA ASN A 140 -8.16 3.47 4.17
C ASN A 140 -6.96 4.30 4.65
N VAL A 141 -5.95 4.52 3.80
CA VAL A 141 -4.83 5.44 4.08
C VAL A 141 -5.38 6.84 4.33
N TYR A 142 -6.23 7.33 3.42
CA TYR A 142 -6.82 8.67 3.43
C TYR A 142 -8.01 8.84 4.37
N ARG A 143 -8.40 7.79 5.12
CA ARG A 143 -9.62 7.83 5.95
C ARG A 143 -9.53 8.93 7.01
N MET A 144 -8.34 9.05 7.64
CA MET A 144 -8.04 10.08 8.62
C MET A 144 -7.04 11.07 8.00
N LYS A 145 -6.15 11.64 8.82
CA LYS A 145 -5.09 12.52 8.34
C LYS A 145 -3.96 11.69 7.73
N THR A 146 -3.52 12.06 6.54
CA THR A 146 -2.33 11.50 5.88
C THR A 146 -1.39 12.64 5.56
N LEU A 147 -0.21 12.60 6.18
CA LEU A 147 0.85 13.57 5.95
C LEU A 147 2.01 12.88 5.24
N ARG A 148 2.86 13.65 4.58
CA ARG A 148 4.12 13.19 4.01
C ARG A 148 5.28 14.08 4.39
N GLN A 149 6.47 13.52 4.30
CA GLN A 149 7.70 14.31 4.23
C GLN A 149 7.80 15.04 2.88
N ARG A 150 8.58 16.12 2.88
CA ARG A 150 8.98 16.80 1.66
C ARG A 150 10.01 15.94 0.92
N TRP A 151 9.90 15.88 -0.40
CA TRP A 151 10.94 15.26 -1.22
C TRP A 151 12.14 16.19 -1.34
N GLU A 152 13.32 15.61 -1.56
CA GLU A 152 14.50 16.38 -1.96
C GLU A 152 14.22 17.14 -3.27
N ASP A 153 13.61 16.46 -4.25
CA ASP A 153 13.08 17.08 -5.49
C ASP A 153 11.54 16.94 -5.57
N GLU A 154 10.84 18.02 -5.23
CA GLU A 154 9.37 18.10 -5.41
C GLU A 154 8.95 18.13 -6.90
N GLY A 155 9.85 18.47 -7.81
CA GLY A 155 9.63 18.37 -9.26
C GLY A 155 9.55 16.92 -9.73
N GLU A 156 10.44 16.05 -9.25
CA GLU A 156 10.35 14.60 -9.46
C GLU A 156 9.05 14.03 -8.91
N ARG A 157 8.72 14.41 -7.67
CA ARG A 157 7.45 14.00 -7.06
C ARG A 157 6.25 14.37 -7.93
N ARG A 158 6.20 15.60 -8.45
CA ARG A 158 5.12 16.06 -9.34
C ARG A 158 5.03 15.20 -10.59
N ARG A 159 6.15 14.84 -11.22
CA ARG A 159 6.17 13.95 -12.40
C ARG A 159 5.55 12.58 -12.08
N ILE A 160 5.94 11.97 -10.96
CA ILE A 160 5.43 10.67 -10.51
C ILE A 160 3.92 10.75 -10.19
N LEU A 161 3.48 11.82 -9.53
CA LEU A 161 2.08 12.02 -9.21
C LEU A 161 1.20 12.20 -10.46
N LEU A 162 1.67 12.96 -11.45
CA LEU A 162 0.98 13.16 -12.72
C LEU A 162 0.83 11.84 -13.49
N GLU A 163 1.90 11.04 -13.54
CA GLU A 163 1.88 9.71 -14.15
C GLU A 163 0.84 8.80 -13.46
N LYS A 164 0.84 8.75 -12.13
CA LYS A 164 -0.16 8.02 -11.33
C LYS A 164 -1.58 8.47 -11.68
N HIS A 165 -1.82 9.78 -11.78
CA HIS A 165 -3.14 10.31 -12.12
C HIS A 165 -3.57 9.97 -13.54
N SER A 166 -2.64 10.01 -14.50
CA SER A 166 -2.88 9.58 -15.88
C SER A 166 -3.29 8.11 -15.95
N ARG A 167 -2.53 7.20 -15.32
CA ARG A 167 -2.90 5.78 -15.20
C ARG A 167 -4.26 5.59 -14.53
N GLY A 168 -4.52 6.35 -13.47
CA GLY A 168 -5.80 6.33 -12.76
C GLY A 168 -6.98 6.75 -13.65
N SER A 169 -6.82 7.80 -14.46
CA SER A 169 -7.81 8.27 -15.42
C SER A 169 -8.08 7.23 -16.52
N LEU A 170 -7.02 6.64 -17.08
CA LEU A 170 -7.14 5.57 -18.08
C LEU A 170 -7.89 4.35 -17.50
N ALA A 171 -7.54 3.93 -16.29
CA ALA A 171 -8.22 2.83 -15.61
C ALA A 171 -9.70 3.13 -15.34
N ARG A 172 -10.05 4.41 -15.10
CA ARG A 172 -11.44 4.84 -14.95
C ARG A 172 -12.22 4.74 -16.25
N SER A 173 -11.68 5.32 -17.33
CA SER A 173 -12.27 5.27 -18.66
C SER A 173 -12.49 3.83 -19.14
N ASN A 174 -11.47 2.97 -19.02
CA ASN A 174 -11.58 1.55 -19.41
C ASN A 174 -12.66 0.77 -18.63
N ARG A 175 -13.02 1.20 -17.42
CA ARG A 175 -14.16 0.59 -16.68
C ARG A 175 -15.49 1.08 -17.23
N GLU A 176 -15.59 2.37 -17.53
CA GLU A 176 -16.80 2.96 -18.08
C GLU A 176 -17.18 2.28 -19.41
N THR A 177 -16.23 2.11 -20.32
CA THR A 177 -16.43 1.37 -21.57
C THR A 177 -16.94 -0.06 -21.32
N ARG A 178 -16.32 -0.80 -20.38
CA ARG A 178 -16.77 -2.17 -20.05
C ARG A 178 -18.17 -2.23 -19.44
N ILE A 179 -18.57 -1.20 -18.69
CA ILE A 179 -19.93 -1.12 -18.14
C ILE A 179 -20.92 -0.89 -19.28
N GLN A 180 -20.65 0.08 -20.15
CA GLN A 180 -21.49 0.37 -21.31
C GLN A 180 -21.61 -0.85 -22.24
N GLU A 181 -20.52 -1.55 -22.53
CA GLU A 181 -20.56 -2.79 -23.31
C GLU A 181 -21.41 -3.87 -22.65
N LYS A 182 -21.31 -4.03 -21.33
CA LYS A 182 -22.09 -5.01 -20.57
C LYS A 182 -23.58 -4.65 -20.59
N GLU A 183 -23.94 -3.37 -20.49
CA GLU A 183 -25.31 -2.89 -20.61
C GLU A 183 -25.86 -3.09 -22.01
N LYS A 184 -25.09 -2.76 -23.06
CA LYS A 184 -25.45 -3.01 -24.46
C LYS A 184 -25.71 -4.50 -24.72
N ARG A 185 -24.82 -5.39 -24.24
CA ARG A 185 -25.00 -6.85 -24.35
C ARG A 185 -26.25 -7.34 -23.62
N LYS A 186 -26.58 -6.77 -22.46
CA LYS A 186 -27.82 -7.09 -21.74
C LYS A 186 -29.05 -6.67 -22.54
N MET A 187 -29.08 -5.45 -23.08
CA MET A 187 -30.19 -4.95 -23.89
C MET A 187 -30.43 -5.84 -25.12
N LEU A 188 -29.37 -6.16 -25.88
CA LEU A 188 -29.46 -7.06 -27.04
C LEU A 188 -30.00 -8.45 -26.67
N ARG A 189 -29.63 -8.98 -25.49
CA ARG A 189 -30.14 -10.28 -25.03
C ARG A 189 -31.63 -10.22 -24.67
N VAL A 190 -32.10 -9.11 -24.10
CA VAL A 190 -33.52 -8.89 -23.79
C VAL A 190 -34.33 -8.74 -25.08
N GLU A 191 -33.81 -7.99 -26.05
CA GLU A 191 -34.45 -7.77 -27.35
C GLU A 191 -34.58 -9.07 -28.15
N ARG A 192 -33.52 -9.88 -28.24
CA ARG A 192 -33.59 -11.22 -28.85
C ARG A 192 -34.67 -12.09 -28.20
N LYS A 193 -34.73 -12.12 -26.87
CA LYS A 193 -35.76 -12.90 -26.13
C LYS A 193 -37.18 -12.40 -26.40
N ARG A 194 -37.37 -11.09 -26.63
CA ARG A 194 -38.67 -10.52 -27.02
C ARG A 194 -39.04 -10.93 -28.44
N GLN A 195 -38.13 -10.81 -29.41
CA GLN A 195 -38.37 -11.24 -30.79
C GLN A 195 -38.71 -12.73 -30.89
N THR A 196 -37.99 -13.61 -30.18
CA THR A 196 -38.29 -15.05 -30.19
C THR A 196 -39.68 -15.37 -29.61
N ARG A 197 -40.17 -14.58 -28.65
CA ARG A 197 -41.53 -14.74 -28.10
C ARG A 197 -42.62 -14.27 -29.06
N VAL A 198 -42.37 -13.23 -29.84
CA VAL A 198 -43.32 -12.70 -30.84
C VAL A 198 -43.43 -13.63 -32.07
N THR A 199 -42.35 -14.33 -32.43
CA THR A 199 -42.36 -15.29 -33.55
C THR A 199 -42.95 -16.67 -33.21
N LEU A 200 -43.28 -16.94 -31.94
CA LEU A 200 -43.85 -18.20 -31.46
C LEU A 200 -45.32 -18.06 -31.00
N SER A 201 -45.94 -16.91 -31.28
CA SER A 201 -47.36 -16.61 -31.06
C SER A 201 -48.05 -16.35 -32.39
#